data_AF-A0A074S3X2-F1
#
_entry.id   AF-A0A074S3X2-F1
#
_cell.length_a   1.000
_cell.length_b   1.000
_cell.length_c   1.000
_cell.angle_alpha   90.00
_cell.angle_beta   90.00
_cell.angle_gamma   90.00
#
_symmetry.space_group_name_H-M   'P 1'
#
loop_
_entity.id
_entity.type
_entity.pdbx_description
1 polymer ?
#
loop_
_entity_poly.entity_id
_entity_poly.type
_entity_poly.pdbx_seq_one_letter_code
_entity_poly.pdbx_strand_id
1 'polypeptide(L)'
;MARSPFILCIGAALCGAVVAHPAPEPRITPTPTAPAKRDLLDIPASVTSLLGSAIPSDAAGGILPAWLTMPSDDQIKKQLGLNDTSISQLPVEVMNIPGYANWTENGWNNRIHGYVYKNPPATADQLDSAAQIFVPSLDESGFTDANRAMARNVTAALITLPVQNYSLQFTLRYNAQPAANITFPLPTDDRGEYDQFVPFTSQGLIPNGNETNVVQGLELFTPAIASGNSSSYLVPPQGVTLVADIDDILRVTRIYQPADGLKNSFAMPYVPWMNMPQVLKGWEQRIQGLHFHYLTTTPIKVTQFYESFTYANYPLGSYDIRPLNLTTVEQIFQVRKVNLHRIFETFPQRKFVLLGDTSNGDIMSQYPAMATDFPGQVQCILLRNTSATDSGDHFPYDTSGFKNLDNSTYMFFRTPDDIAGLDFSKGECRNASVPQNVTFEYQGLPNILGNAAMSTQLSIPVLSLLVFSTLITLFA
;
A
#
# COMPACT_ATOMS: atom_id res chain seq x y z
N MET A 1 -6.99 48.37 -64.86
CA MET A 1 -8.01 49.28 -64.27
C MET A 1 -8.09 48.92 -62.79
N ALA A 2 -7.28 49.57 -61.93
CA ALA A 2 -7.67 50.71 -61.09
C ALA A 2 -8.66 50.27 -59.97
N ARG A 3 -8.46 50.44 -58.66
CA ARG A 3 -7.65 51.36 -57.85
C ARG A 3 -7.35 50.75 -56.47
N SER A 4 -6.21 51.13 -55.87
CA SER A 4 -5.93 51.06 -54.42
C SER A 4 -6.66 52.21 -53.69
N PRO A 5 -6.90 52.19 -52.37
CA PRO A 5 -5.81 52.49 -51.44
C PRO A 5 -5.80 51.72 -50.10
N PHE A 6 -4.57 51.53 -49.62
CA PHE A 6 -4.14 51.35 -48.24
C PHE A 6 -4.72 52.42 -47.30
N ILE A 7 -5.11 52.00 -46.09
CA ILE A 7 -5.28 52.85 -44.91
C ILE A 7 -4.31 52.39 -43.80
N LEU A 8 -3.88 53.39 -43.04
CA LEU A 8 -2.66 53.59 -42.28
C LEU A 8 -2.88 53.35 -40.76
N CYS A 9 -1.88 52.73 -40.11
CA CYS A 9 -1.35 52.84 -38.72
C CYS A 9 -2.33 52.90 -37.52
N ILE A 10 -2.01 52.43 -36.30
CA ILE A 10 -0.86 52.74 -35.42
C ILE A 10 -0.81 51.66 -34.31
N GLY A 11 0.38 51.25 -33.86
CA GLY A 11 0.56 50.53 -32.59
C GLY A 11 2.03 50.22 -32.32
N ALA A 12 2.62 50.95 -31.37
CA ALA A 12 4.05 51.12 -31.14
C ALA A 12 4.83 49.84 -30.75
N ALA A 13 6.00 49.66 -31.36
CA ALA A 13 7.05 48.76 -30.89
C ALA A 13 7.95 49.50 -29.90
N LEU A 14 7.95 49.05 -28.64
CA LEU A 14 8.92 49.45 -27.63
C LEU A 14 10.06 48.42 -27.63
N CYS A 15 11.26 48.87 -28.01
CA CYS A 15 12.51 48.17 -27.72
C CYS A 15 12.77 48.18 -26.21
N GLY A 16 12.83 47.01 -25.59
CA GLY A 16 13.45 46.78 -24.30
C GLY A 16 14.64 45.83 -24.48
N ALA A 17 15.82 46.27 -24.06
CA ALA A 17 17.06 45.50 -24.13
C ALA A 17 16.99 44.25 -23.25
N VAL A 18 17.37 43.09 -23.80
CA VAL A 18 17.61 41.87 -23.01
C VAL A 18 19.00 41.98 -22.41
N VAL A 19 19.04 42.19 -21.09
CA VAL A 19 20.26 42.09 -20.29
C VAL A 19 20.62 40.62 -20.14
N ALA A 20 21.79 40.21 -20.61
CA ALA A 20 22.32 38.88 -20.36
C ALA A 20 22.68 38.74 -18.87
N HIS A 21 22.09 37.74 -18.19
CA HIS A 21 22.49 37.39 -16.83
C HIS A 21 23.82 36.61 -16.85
N PRO A 22 24.80 36.93 -15.99
CA PRO A 22 26.00 36.12 -15.84
C PRO A 22 25.68 34.75 -15.23
N ALA A 23 26.44 33.73 -15.64
CA ALA A 23 26.32 32.38 -15.12
C ALA A 23 26.59 32.35 -13.59
N PRO A 24 25.82 31.57 -12.81
CA PRO A 24 26.05 31.47 -11.38
C PRO A 24 27.40 30.79 -11.08
N GLU A 25 28.18 31.40 -10.18
CA GLU A 25 29.46 30.83 -9.71
C GLU A 25 29.26 29.50 -8.96
N PRO A 26 30.22 28.57 -9.05
CA PRO A 26 30.15 27.26 -8.38
C PRO A 26 30.16 27.42 -6.85
N ARG A 27 29.08 26.99 -6.20
CA ARG A 27 29.02 26.89 -4.73
C ARG A 27 29.88 25.74 -4.24
N ILE A 28 30.70 26.03 -3.24
CA ILE A 28 31.50 25.09 -2.46
C ILE A 28 30.56 24.08 -1.77
N THR A 29 30.75 22.80 -2.06
CA THR A 29 30.06 21.66 -1.44
C THR A 29 30.36 21.60 0.06
N PRO A 30 29.36 21.55 0.95
CA PRO A 30 29.61 21.31 2.37
C PRO A 30 30.18 19.90 2.60
N THR A 31 31.18 19.80 3.48
CA THR A 31 31.73 18.55 4.03
C THR A 31 30.61 17.66 4.61
N PRO A 32 30.66 16.32 4.46
CA PRO A 32 29.63 15.42 4.98
C PRO A 32 29.53 15.51 6.51
N THR A 33 28.49 16.15 7.01
CA THR A 33 28.10 16.11 8.41
C THR A 33 27.35 14.80 8.67
N ALA A 34 27.56 14.19 9.84
CA ALA A 34 26.96 12.92 10.26
C ALA A 34 25.42 12.88 10.02
N PRO A 35 24.84 11.70 9.68
CA PRO A 35 23.45 11.60 9.26
C PRO A 35 22.49 12.01 10.39
N ALA A 36 21.65 13.00 10.12
CA ALA A 36 20.48 13.28 10.95
C ALA A 36 19.46 12.14 10.79
N LYS A 37 18.84 11.76 11.92
CA LYS A 37 17.72 10.81 11.98
C LYS A 37 16.59 11.30 11.08
N ARG A 38 16.08 10.44 10.18
CA ARG A 38 14.84 10.72 9.44
C ARG A 38 13.67 10.65 10.42
N ASP A 39 13.11 11.80 10.75
CA ASP A 39 11.89 11.97 11.53
C ASP A 39 10.76 12.42 10.57
N LEU A 40 9.51 12.44 11.04
CA LEU A 40 8.26 12.75 10.30
C LEU A 40 8.28 14.08 9.47
N LEU A 41 9.36 14.85 9.55
CA LEU A 41 9.61 16.12 8.88
C LEU A 41 10.14 15.99 7.44
N ASP A 42 10.49 14.78 6.97
CA ASP A 42 10.90 14.54 5.56
C ASP A 42 9.72 14.34 4.60
N ILE A 43 8.47 14.47 5.10
CA ILE A 43 7.27 14.51 4.28
C ILE A 43 7.18 15.92 3.64
N PRO A 44 6.95 16.06 2.32
CA PRO A 44 6.84 17.36 1.66
C PRO A 44 5.89 18.30 2.42
N ALA A 45 6.29 19.57 2.59
CA ALA A 45 5.53 20.56 3.39
C ALA A 45 4.07 20.76 2.90
N SER A 46 3.75 20.36 1.67
CA SER A 46 2.39 20.30 1.12
C SER A 46 1.48 19.31 1.88
N VAL A 47 2.03 18.22 2.41
CA VAL A 47 1.31 17.16 3.13
C VAL A 47 1.06 17.55 4.59
N THR A 48 1.96 18.32 5.22
CA THR A 48 1.84 18.75 6.62
C THR A 48 0.76 19.81 6.86
N SER A 49 0.37 20.58 5.83
CA SER A 49 -0.64 21.64 5.96
C SER A 49 -2.09 21.14 5.99
N LEU A 50 -2.32 19.86 5.71
CA LEU A 50 -3.63 19.21 5.61
C LEU A 50 -3.97 18.34 6.84
N LEU A 51 -3.15 18.37 7.90
CA LEU A 51 -3.25 17.57 9.13
C LEU A 51 -4.36 18.03 10.10
N GLY A 52 -5.53 18.39 9.57
CA GLY A 52 -6.71 18.79 10.34
C GLY A 52 -7.36 17.61 11.06
N SER A 53 -7.61 17.80 12.36
CA SER A 53 -8.16 16.84 13.32
C SER A 53 -9.59 16.37 13.01
N ALA A 54 -9.76 15.10 12.63
CA ALA A 54 -10.90 14.24 12.99
C ALA A 54 -10.74 12.85 12.34
N ILE A 55 -10.32 11.84 13.11
CA ILE A 55 -10.46 10.43 12.71
C ILE A 55 -11.75 9.93 13.35
N PRO A 56 -12.78 9.51 12.58
CA PRO A 56 -13.94 8.84 13.16
C PRO A 56 -13.49 7.58 13.89
N SER A 57 -14.01 7.36 15.11
CA SER A 57 -13.76 6.18 15.96
C SER A 57 -14.04 4.83 15.27
N ASP A 58 -14.70 4.88 14.13
CA ASP A 58 -15.33 3.74 13.47
C ASP A 58 -14.38 3.09 12.44
N ALA A 59 -13.34 3.81 12.02
CA ALA A 59 -12.25 3.27 11.20
C ALA A 59 -11.37 2.28 11.99
N ALA A 60 -11.33 2.40 13.32
CA ALA A 60 -10.48 1.59 14.19
C ALA A 60 -11.03 0.17 14.48
N GLY A 61 -12.21 -0.19 13.95
CA GLY A 61 -12.92 -1.44 14.29
C GLY A 61 -12.46 -2.73 13.58
N GLY A 62 -11.34 -2.72 12.86
CA GLY A 62 -10.84 -3.89 12.13
C GLY A 62 -9.87 -4.79 12.92
N ILE A 63 -9.04 -5.57 12.22
CA ILE A 63 -7.88 -6.29 12.79
C ILE A 63 -6.74 -5.35 13.24
N LEU A 64 -6.82 -4.06 12.88
CA LEU A 64 -5.83 -3.01 13.21
C LEU A 64 -5.45 -2.94 14.70
N PRO A 65 -6.37 -3.03 15.68
CA PRO A 65 -6.03 -3.05 17.09
C PRO A 65 -5.15 -4.23 17.47
N ALA A 66 -5.34 -5.42 16.87
CA ALA A 66 -4.50 -6.58 17.15
C ALA A 66 -3.08 -6.41 16.59
N TRP A 67 -2.93 -5.78 15.42
CA TRP A 67 -1.62 -5.44 14.86
C TRP A 67 -0.89 -4.34 15.67
N LEU A 68 -1.61 -3.55 16.46
CA LEU A 68 -1.07 -2.55 17.38
C LEU A 68 -0.62 -3.14 18.72
N THR A 69 -1.12 -4.32 19.09
CA THR A 69 -0.76 -5.03 20.33
C THR A 69 0.38 -6.04 20.13
N MET A 70 1.17 -5.91 19.06
CA MET A 70 2.33 -6.78 18.85
C MET A 70 3.37 -6.58 19.95
N PRO A 71 4.00 -7.67 20.45
CA PRO A 71 5.05 -7.55 21.44
C PRO A 71 6.25 -6.78 20.87
N SER A 72 6.87 -5.94 21.69
CA SER A 72 8.12 -5.28 21.33
C SER A 72 9.26 -6.28 21.22
N ASP A 73 10.34 -5.91 20.53
CA ASP A 73 11.51 -6.78 20.39
C ASP A 73 12.11 -7.19 21.75
N ASP A 74 12.07 -6.30 22.75
CA ASP A 74 12.53 -6.61 24.11
C ASP A 74 11.58 -7.56 24.84
N GLN A 75 10.27 -7.45 24.61
CA GLN A 75 9.29 -8.41 25.13
C GLN A 75 9.53 -9.79 24.50
N ILE A 76 9.78 -9.85 23.19
CA ILE A 76 10.10 -11.10 22.47
C ILE A 76 11.37 -11.73 23.04
N LYS A 77 12.46 -10.96 23.17
CA LYS A 77 13.73 -11.47 23.74
C LYS A 77 13.53 -12.03 25.14
N LYS A 78 12.78 -11.32 25.99
CA LYS A 78 12.48 -11.75 27.36
C LYS A 78 11.63 -13.01 27.39
N GLN A 79 10.58 -13.09 26.57
CA GLN A 79 9.68 -14.25 26.50
C GLN A 79 10.39 -15.51 26.00
N LEU A 80 11.31 -15.35 25.04
CA LEU A 80 12.09 -16.45 24.48
C LEU A 80 13.36 -16.78 25.26
N GLY A 81 13.66 -16.04 26.35
CA GLY A 81 14.87 -16.26 27.15
C GLY A 81 16.17 -16.02 26.37
N LEU A 82 16.15 -15.13 25.39
CA LEU A 82 17.29 -14.85 24.52
C LEU A 82 18.26 -13.87 25.19
N ASN A 83 19.55 -14.05 24.92
CA ASN A 83 20.59 -13.10 25.29
C ASN A 83 21.26 -12.53 24.03
N ASP A 84 21.91 -11.38 24.14
CA ASP A 84 22.49 -10.70 22.98
C ASP A 84 23.58 -11.53 22.28
N THR A 85 24.28 -12.39 23.03
CA THR A 85 25.30 -13.28 22.47
C THR A 85 24.66 -14.32 21.54
N SER A 86 23.59 -14.99 21.96
CA SER A 86 22.89 -15.96 21.12
C SER A 86 22.24 -15.30 19.91
N ILE A 87 21.65 -14.11 20.08
CA ILE A 87 21.07 -13.34 18.98
C ILE A 87 22.15 -12.95 17.96
N SER A 88 23.33 -12.51 18.42
CA SER A 88 24.43 -12.11 17.52
C SER A 88 24.88 -13.23 16.59
N GLN A 89 24.78 -14.49 17.02
CA GLN A 89 25.17 -15.69 16.28
C GLN A 89 24.11 -16.16 15.27
N LEU A 90 22.87 -15.68 15.35
CA LEU A 90 21.83 -16.03 14.40
C LEU A 90 22.16 -15.51 12.99
N PRO A 91 21.84 -16.27 11.93
CA PRO A 91 22.01 -15.81 10.56
C PRO A 91 21.20 -14.54 10.31
N VAL A 92 21.77 -13.65 9.49
CA VAL A 92 21.04 -12.48 8.98
C VAL A 92 20.22 -12.92 7.79
N GLU A 93 18.95 -12.57 7.81
CA GLU A 93 17.99 -12.77 6.74
C GLU A 93 17.58 -11.41 6.17
N VAL A 94 17.20 -11.40 4.90
CA VAL A 94 16.71 -10.20 4.21
C VAL A 94 15.38 -10.57 3.57
N MET A 95 14.36 -9.73 3.72
CA MET A 95 13.12 -9.82 2.98
C MET A 95 13.01 -8.57 2.11
N ASN A 96 13.32 -8.74 0.82
CA ASN A 96 13.10 -7.71 -0.19
C ASN A 96 11.65 -7.75 -0.63
N ILE A 97 10.99 -6.60 -0.58
CA ILE A 97 9.62 -6.44 -1.02
C ILE A 97 9.63 -6.11 -2.51
N PRO A 98 8.79 -6.76 -3.34
CA PRO A 98 8.83 -6.56 -4.77
C PRO A 98 8.51 -5.10 -5.15
N GLY A 99 9.53 -4.37 -5.60
CA GLY A 99 9.43 -2.93 -5.87
C GLY A 99 9.05 -2.59 -7.31
N TYR A 100 9.08 -1.30 -7.64
CA TYR A 100 8.95 -0.80 -9.00
C TYR A 100 10.09 0.16 -9.33
N ALA A 101 10.37 0.31 -10.63
CA ALA A 101 11.29 1.33 -11.14
C ALA A 101 10.59 2.25 -12.13
N ASN A 102 10.88 3.55 -12.04
CA ASN A 102 10.49 4.52 -13.04
C ASN A 102 11.66 4.91 -13.95
N TRP A 103 11.33 5.40 -15.13
CA TRP A 103 12.32 5.91 -16.07
C TRP A 103 12.57 7.40 -15.81
N THR A 104 13.84 7.77 -15.75
CA THR A 104 14.31 9.15 -15.53
C THR A 104 15.28 9.56 -16.64
N GLU A 105 15.72 10.82 -16.64
CA GLU A 105 16.78 11.29 -17.55
C GLU A 105 18.12 10.55 -17.37
N ASN A 106 18.34 9.96 -16.19
CA ASN A 106 19.57 9.23 -15.83
C ASN A 106 19.43 7.70 -15.95
N GLY A 107 18.33 7.23 -16.56
CA GLY A 107 18.03 5.80 -16.70
C GLY A 107 16.92 5.31 -15.77
N TRP A 108 16.91 3.99 -15.53
CA TRP A 108 15.95 3.37 -14.62
C TRP A 108 16.30 3.71 -13.17
N ASN A 109 15.28 4.04 -12.38
CA ASN A 109 15.42 4.38 -10.98
C ASN A 109 14.58 3.41 -10.15
N ASN A 110 15.23 2.40 -9.58
CA ASN A 110 14.58 1.25 -8.95
C ASN A 110 14.35 1.50 -7.47
N ARG A 111 13.10 1.44 -7.01
CA ARG A 111 12.80 1.43 -5.59
C ARG A 111 13.12 0.06 -5.01
N ILE A 112 14.14 0.02 -4.16
CA ILE A 112 14.53 -1.17 -3.41
C ILE A 112 14.18 -0.91 -1.95
N HIS A 113 13.33 -1.78 -1.41
CA HIS A 113 12.82 -1.66 -0.05
C HIS A 113 12.58 -3.03 0.59
N GLY A 114 12.69 -3.07 1.92
CA GLY A 114 12.52 -4.30 2.67
C GLY A 114 12.97 -4.22 4.11
N TYR A 115 13.22 -5.40 4.66
CA TYR A 115 13.49 -5.62 6.08
C TYR A 115 14.64 -6.62 6.27
N VAL A 116 15.59 -6.29 7.14
CA VAL A 116 16.70 -7.16 7.53
C VAL A 116 16.51 -7.61 8.97
N TYR A 117 16.59 -8.92 9.20
CA TYR A 117 16.17 -9.51 10.45
C TYR A 117 16.93 -10.78 10.81
N LYS A 118 16.70 -11.24 12.04
CA LYS A 118 17.14 -12.54 12.55
C LYS A 118 15.92 -13.32 13.03
N ASN A 119 15.90 -14.61 12.72
CA ASN A 119 14.88 -15.55 13.21
C ASN A 119 15.30 -16.13 14.56
N PRO A 120 14.70 -15.72 15.69
CA PRO A 120 14.99 -16.34 16.96
C PRO A 120 14.49 -17.79 17.00
N PRO A 121 15.23 -18.73 17.62
CA PRO A 121 14.74 -20.07 17.85
C PRO A 121 13.57 -20.03 18.85
N ALA A 122 12.47 -20.69 18.50
CA ALA A 122 11.29 -20.83 19.35
C ALA A 122 10.74 -22.26 19.24
N THR A 123 10.29 -22.82 20.36
CA THR A 123 9.61 -24.12 20.36
C THR A 123 8.18 -23.99 19.84
N ALA A 124 7.55 -25.10 19.46
CA ALA A 124 6.14 -25.12 19.06
C ALA A 124 5.24 -24.52 20.16
N ASP A 125 5.47 -24.90 21.43
CA ASP A 125 4.69 -24.40 22.57
C ASP A 125 4.86 -22.89 22.80
N GLN A 126 6.08 -22.36 22.58
CA GLN A 126 6.33 -20.92 22.65
C GLN A 126 5.60 -20.16 21.54
N LEU A 127 5.61 -20.71 20.31
CA LEU A 127 4.90 -20.13 19.18
C LEU A 127 3.37 -20.21 19.35
N ASP A 128 2.84 -21.32 19.88
CA ASP A 128 1.41 -21.46 20.19
C ASP A 128 0.98 -20.45 21.25
N SER A 129 1.76 -20.33 22.33
CA SER A 129 1.50 -19.36 23.40
C SER A 129 1.51 -17.91 22.89
N ALA A 130 2.43 -17.57 21.99
CA ALA A 130 2.48 -16.26 21.36
C ALA A 130 1.33 -16.03 20.36
N ALA A 131 0.92 -17.08 19.64
CA ALA A 131 -0.18 -17.02 18.68
C ALA A 131 -1.55 -16.78 19.35
N GLN A 132 -1.75 -17.22 20.60
CA GLN A 132 -2.98 -17.02 21.36
C GLN A 132 -3.34 -15.54 21.56
N ILE A 133 -2.38 -14.61 21.47
CA ILE A 133 -2.65 -13.16 21.50
C ILE A 133 -3.54 -12.74 20.33
N PHE A 134 -3.33 -13.36 19.16
CA PHE A 134 -4.05 -13.04 17.93
C PHE A 134 -5.21 -13.99 17.68
N VAL A 135 -5.08 -15.26 18.06
CA VAL A 135 -6.11 -16.29 17.89
C VAL A 135 -6.37 -16.96 19.24
N PRO A 136 -7.13 -16.34 20.16
CA PRO A 136 -7.39 -16.91 21.48
C PRO A 136 -8.05 -18.29 21.45
N SER A 137 -8.76 -18.60 20.36
CA SER A 137 -9.44 -19.87 20.11
C SER A 137 -8.55 -20.95 19.48
N LEU A 138 -7.23 -20.76 19.42
CA LEU A 138 -6.30 -21.70 18.75
C LEU A 138 -6.39 -23.14 19.29
N ASP A 139 -6.74 -23.30 20.57
CA ASP A 139 -6.86 -24.58 21.26
C ASP A 139 -8.28 -25.19 21.18
N GLU A 140 -9.23 -24.50 20.54
CA GLU A 140 -10.58 -25.02 20.39
C GLU A 140 -10.64 -26.18 19.38
N SER A 141 -11.58 -27.11 19.61
CA SER A 141 -11.76 -28.36 18.83
C SER A 141 -11.95 -28.19 17.31
N GLY A 142 -12.13 -26.97 16.81
CA GLY A 142 -12.27 -26.65 15.39
C GLY A 142 -10.96 -26.37 14.64
N PHE A 143 -9.81 -26.27 15.33
CA PHE A 143 -8.51 -26.05 14.69
C PHE A 143 -7.82 -27.36 14.31
N THR A 144 -7.49 -27.52 13.03
CA THR A 144 -6.68 -28.65 12.54
C THR A 144 -5.20 -28.44 12.83
N ASP A 145 -4.38 -29.50 12.72
CA ASP A 145 -2.92 -29.38 12.84
C ASP A 145 -2.33 -28.41 11.79
N ALA A 146 -2.91 -28.37 10.60
CA ALA A 146 -2.52 -27.43 9.55
C ALA A 146 -2.80 -25.98 9.95
N ASN A 147 -3.93 -25.72 10.63
CA ASN A 147 -4.25 -24.38 11.11
C ASN A 147 -3.30 -23.94 12.22
N ARG A 148 -2.95 -24.84 13.15
CA ARG A 148 -1.92 -24.57 14.18
C ARG A 148 -0.56 -24.31 13.56
N ALA A 149 -0.15 -25.10 12.56
CA ALA A 149 1.09 -24.88 11.85
C ALA A 149 1.12 -23.49 11.15
N MET A 150 0.01 -23.07 10.55
CA MET A 150 -0.11 -21.74 9.97
C MET A 150 0.02 -20.63 11.03
N ALA A 151 -0.67 -20.76 12.15
CA ALA A 151 -0.57 -19.83 13.27
C ALA A 151 0.87 -19.69 13.77
N ARG A 152 1.58 -20.80 13.94
CA ARG A 152 3.00 -20.81 14.31
C ARG A 152 3.88 -20.13 13.27
N ASN A 153 3.65 -20.37 11.98
CA ASN A 153 4.43 -19.77 10.90
C ASN A 153 4.25 -18.25 10.86
N VAL A 154 3.00 -17.75 10.94
CA VAL A 154 2.72 -16.31 10.97
C VAL A 154 3.32 -15.68 12.22
N THR A 155 3.17 -16.34 13.37
CA THR A 155 3.75 -15.88 14.64
C THR A 155 5.27 -15.83 14.58
N ALA A 156 5.93 -16.84 14.01
CA ALA A 156 7.38 -16.87 13.83
C ALA A 156 7.88 -15.68 13.00
N ALA A 157 7.13 -15.27 11.97
CA ALA A 157 7.47 -14.09 11.17
C ALA A 157 7.33 -12.77 11.96
N LEU A 158 6.32 -12.68 12.83
CA LEU A 158 6.05 -11.48 13.64
C LEU A 158 7.05 -11.27 14.77
N ILE A 159 7.60 -12.35 15.32
CA ILE A 159 8.59 -12.29 16.42
C ILE A 159 10.03 -12.18 15.93
N THR A 160 10.25 -11.97 14.63
CA THR A 160 11.60 -11.71 14.09
C THR A 160 12.23 -10.48 14.73
N LEU A 161 13.55 -10.50 14.89
CA LEU A 161 14.31 -9.43 15.51
C LEU A 161 15.00 -8.57 14.43
N PRO A 162 14.83 -7.24 14.42
CA PRO A 162 15.43 -6.37 13.40
C PRO A 162 16.96 -6.34 13.51
N VAL A 163 17.64 -6.19 12.36
CA VAL A 163 19.09 -5.93 12.30
C VAL A 163 19.32 -4.49 11.87
N GLN A 164 19.81 -3.69 12.82
CA GLN A 164 20.07 -2.26 12.62
C GLN A 164 21.44 -2.01 11.97
N ASN A 165 21.56 -0.88 11.28
CA ASN A 165 22.81 -0.39 10.68
C ASN A 165 23.50 -1.42 9.76
N TYR A 166 22.70 -2.24 9.06
CA TYR A 166 23.18 -3.27 8.15
C TYR A 166 23.34 -2.71 6.74
N SER A 167 24.53 -2.87 6.15
CA SER A 167 24.80 -2.42 4.77
C SER A 167 24.41 -3.50 3.76
N LEU A 168 23.69 -3.09 2.72
CA LEU A 168 23.13 -4.00 1.72
C LEU A 168 23.82 -3.84 0.36
N GLN A 169 23.90 -4.95 -0.37
CA GLN A 169 24.27 -4.98 -1.78
C GLN A 169 23.26 -5.82 -2.53
N PHE A 170 23.04 -5.50 -3.79
CA PHE A 170 22.12 -6.22 -4.66
C PHE A 170 22.72 -6.49 -6.03
N THR A 171 22.32 -7.58 -6.65
CA THR A 171 22.60 -7.87 -8.07
C THR A 171 21.28 -7.93 -8.81
N LEU A 172 21.16 -7.12 -9.85
CA LEU A 172 20.03 -7.11 -10.76
C LEU A 172 20.31 -8.06 -11.92
N ARG A 173 19.32 -8.89 -12.28
CA ARG A 173 19.34 -9.69 -13.51
C ARG A 173 18.09 -9.46 -14.33
N TYR A 174 18.28 -9.43 -15.64
CA TYR A 174 17.19 -9.32 -16.62
C TYR A 174 17.27 -10.51 -17.56
N ASN A 175 16.18 -11.27 -17.68
CA ASN A 175 16.15 -12.51 -18.46
C ASN A 175 17.33 -13.44 -18.14
N ALA A 176 17.58 -13.67 -16.85
CA ALA A 176 18.69 -14.45 -16.33
C ALA A 176 20.11 -13.90 -16.62
N GLN A 177 20.25 -12.76 -17.29
CA GLN A 177 21.54 -12.11 -17.57
C GLN A 177 21.87 -11.03 -16.53
N PRO A 178 23.13 -10.89 -16.10
CA PRO A 178 23.54 -9.80 -15.21
C PRO A 178 23.24 -8.42 -15.81
N ALA A 179 22.50 -7.59 -15.07
CA ALA A 179 22.08 -6.26 -15.50
C ALA A 179 22.86 -5.14 -14.80
N ALA A 180 22.96 -5.20 -13.47
CA ALA A 180 23.70 -4.22 -12.66
C ALA A 180 24.02 -4.77 -11.27
N ASN A 181 25.06 -4.22 -10.62
CA ASN A 181 25.32 -4.42 -9.19
C ASN A 181 25.08 -3.11 -8.46
N ILE A 182 24.35 -3.16 -7.36
CA ILE A 182 23.95 -2.00 -6.56
C ILE A 182 24.60 -2.12 -5.18
N THR A 183 25.36 -1.10 -4.79
CA THR A 183 25.63 -0.84 -3.38
C THR A 183 24.52 0.05 -2.86
N PHE A 184 23.74 -0.47 -1.90
CA PHE A 184 22.61 0.30 -1.37
C PHE A 184 23.14 1.49 -0.54
N PRO A 185 22.59 2.70 -0.72
CA PRO A 185 23.27 3.92 -0.29
C PRO A 185 23.24 4.16 1.22
N LEU A 186 22.24 3.62 1.92
CA LEU A 186 22.06 3.81 3.35
C LEU A 186 21.97 2.46 4.05
N PRO A 187 22.54 2.31 5.26
CA PRO A 187 22.31 1.10 6.03
C PRO A 187 20.85 1.05 6.52
N THR A 188 20.42 -0.11 7.02
CA THR A 188 19.11 -0.24 7.66
C THR A 188 18.93 0.68 8.86
N ASP A 189 17.69 1.11 9.10
CA ASP A 189 17.34 1.91 10.27
C ASP A 189 17.27 1.08 11.57
N ASP A 190 16.80 1.69 12.65
CA ASP A 190 16.66 1.07 13.97
C ASP A 190 15.62 -0.06 14.03
N ARG A 191 14.80 -0.19 12.99
CA ARG A 191 13.82 -1.28 12.83
C ARG A 191 14.25 -2.28 11.77
N GLY A 192 15.49 -2.19 11.29
CA GLY A 192 16.00 -3.07 10.24
C GLY A 192 15.41 -2.79 8.86
N GLU A 193 14.72 -1.67 8.67
CA GLU A 193 14.07 -1.33 7.41
C GLU A 193 14.99 -0.53 6.49
N TYR A 194 14.75 -0.65 5.18
CA TYR A 194 15.37 0.14 4.15
C TYR A 194 14.36 0.43 3.03
N ASP A 195 14.41 1.63 2.45
CA ASP A 195 13.56 2.03 1.32
C ASP A 195 14.23 3.22 0.61
N GLN A 196 14.78 2.99 -0.59
CA GLN A 196 15.30 4.05 -1.44
C GLN A 196 15.08 3.74 -2.91
N PHE A 197 14.93 4.79 -3.69
CA PHE A 197 15.13 4.74 -5.12
C PHE A 197 16.63 4.76 -5.43
N VAL A 198 17.09 3.81 -6.24
CA VAL A 198 18.48 3.67 -6.64
C VAL A 198 18.57 3.67 -8.17
N PRO A 199 19.28 4.63 -8.77
CA PRO A 199 19.45 4.68 -10.22
C PRO A 199 20.37 3.55 -10.70
N PHE A 200 20.05 2.99 -11.86
CA PHE A 200 20.90 2.04 -12.56
C PHE A 200 20.70 2.16 -14.07
N THR A 201 21.71 1.73 -14.82
CA THR A 201 21.66 1.64 -16.28
C THR A 201 22.07 0.24 -16.72
N SER A 202 21.51 -0.22 -17.84
CA SER A 202 21.85 -1.53 -18.42
C SER A 202 21.85 -1.43 -19.93
N GLN A 203 22.94 -0.88 -20.49
CA GLN A 203 23.05 -0.53 -21.90
C GLN A 203 22.84 -1.75 -22.80
N GLY A 204 21.86 -1.66 -23.71
CA GLY A 204 21.59 -2.68 -24.73
C GLY A 204 20.94 -3.98 -24.23
N LEU A 205 20.79 -4.17 -22.93
CA LEU A 205 20.14 -5.35 -22.34
C LEU A 205 18.66 -5.10 -22.03
N ILE A 206 18.37 -3.95 -21.41
CA ILE A 206 17.02 -3.58 -20.99
C ILE A 206 16.57 -2.39 -21.85
N PRO A 207 15.37 -2.44 -22.47
CA PRO A 207 14.83 -1.29 -23.18
C PRO A 207 14.77 -0.05 -22.29
N ASN A 208 15.05 1.12 -22.86
CA ASN A 208 14.82 2.37 -22.16
C ASN A 208 13.30 2.52 -21.89
N GLY A 209 12.93 3.08 -20.74
CA GLY A 209 11.52 3.15 -20.37
C GLY A 209 10.66 4.00 -21.31
N ASN A 210 11.25 4.96 -22.02
CA ASN A 210 10.59 5.75 -23.06
C ASN A 210 10.51 5.05 -24.43
N GLU A 211 11.11 3.87 -24.57
CA GLU A 211 11.12 3.06 -25.81
C GLU A 211 10.22 1.82 -25.69
N THR A 212 9.57 1.60 -24.55
CA THR A 212 8.67 0.47 -24.31
C THR A 212 7.35 0.92 -23.68
N ASN A 213 6.28 0.20 -24.00
CA ASN A 213 4.97 0.34 -23.36
C ASN A 213 4.59 -0.93 -22.56
N VAL A 214 5.55 -1.81 -22.30
CA VAL A 214 5.36 -3.08 -21.60
C VAL A 214 6.21 -3.10 -20.33
N VAL A 215 5.59 -3.46 -19.21
CA VAL A 215 6.26 -3.65 -17.93
C VAL A 215 7.30 -4.78 -18.06
N GLN A 216 8.51 -4.54 -17.57
CA GLN A 216 9.58 -5.54 -17.59
C GLN A 216 9.82 -6.10 -16.19
N GLY A 217 9.96 -7.41 -16.07
CA GLY A 217 10.39 -8.06 -14.83
C GLY A 217 11.92 -7.98 -14.68
N LEU A 218 12.37 -7.71 -13.46
CA LEU A 218 13.77 -7.68 -13.07
C LEU A 218 13.95 -8.58 -11.84
N GLU A 219 14.94 -9.46 -11.89
CA GLU A 219 15.28 -10.30 -10.75
C GLU A 219 16.22 -9.51 -9.82
N LEU A 220 15.88 -9.43 -8.53
CA LEU A 220 16.67 -8.76 -7.50
C LEU A 220 17.29 -9.81 -6.57
N PHE A 221 18.61 -9.93 -6.58
CA PHE A 221 19.34 -10.87 -5.72
C PHE A 221 20.05 -10.14 -4.59
N THR A 222 20.02 -10.72 -3.39
CA THR A 222 20.86 -10.30 -2.26
C THR A 222 22.04 -11.27 -2.15
N PRO A 223 23.28 -10.86 -2.48
CA PRO A 223 24.43 -11.76 -2.47
C PRO A 223 24.60 -12.47 -1.13
N ALA A 224 24.81 -13.78 -1.18
CA ALA A 224 24.98 -14.68 -0.02
C ALA A 224 23.78 -14.81 0.94
N ILE A 225 22.64 -14.14 0.68
CA ILE A 225 21.43 -14.22 1.51
C ILE A 225 20.23 -14.57 0.62
N ALA A 226 19.97 -15.87 0.47
CA ALA A 226 18.97 -16.38 -0.48
C ALA A 226 17.52 -15.95 -0.15
N SER A 227 17.19 -15.73 1.13
CA SER A 227 15.89 -15.17 1.55
C SER A 227 15.63 -13.78 0.97
N GLY A 228 16.71 -13.04 0.67
CA GLY A 228 16.62 -11.71 0.09
C GLY A 228 16.44 -11.69 -1.42
N ASN A 229 16.18 -12.81 -2.08
CA ASN A 229 15.87 -12.80 -3.51
C ASN A 229 14.41 -12.37 -3.72
N SER A 230 14.18 -11.46 -4.66
CA SER A 230 12.87 -10.90 -4.97
C SER A 230 12.79 -10.48 -6.44
N SER A 231 11.71 -9.79 -6.80
CA SER A 231 11.49 -9.20 -8.12
C SER A 231 11.37 -7.68 -8.04
N SER A 232 11.66 -6.99 -9.12
CA SER A 232 11.28 -5.59 -9.32
C SER A 232 10.68 -5.43 -10.70
N TYR A 233 9.81 -4.42 -10.87
CA TYR A 233 9.07 -4.20 -12.11
C TYR A 233 9.47 -2.85 -12.70
N LEU A 234 10.04 -2.87 -13.90
CA LEU A 234 10.37 -1.64 -14.64
C LEU A 234 9.10 -1.18 -15.36
N VAL A 235 8.48 -0.13 -14.82
CA VAL A 235 7.18 0.35 -15.27
C VAL A 235 7.39 1.53 -16.23
N PRO A 236 6.91 1.45 -17.48
CA PRO A 236 7.06 2.56 -18.42
C PRO A 236 6.35 3.84 -17.97
N PRO A 237 6.77 5.03 -18.45
CA PRO A 237 6.13 6.30 -18.08
C PRO A 237 4.64 6.39 -18.39
N GLN A 238 4.16 5.68 -19.42
CA GLN A 238 2.76 5.70 -19.86
C GLN A 238 2.14 4.30 -19.78
N GLY A 239 0.84 4.25 -19.56
CA GLY A 239 0.05 3.02 -19.41
C GLY A 239 -0.90 3.10 -18.23
N VAL A 240 -1.49 1.96 -17.86
CA VAL A 240 -2.43 1.84 -16.73
C VAL A 240 -1.76 1.10 -15.57
N THR A 241 -1.87 1.60 -14.36
CA THR A 241 -1.51 0.88 -13.13
C THR A 241 -2.79 0.55 -12.36
N LEU A 242 -3.03 -0.73 -12.09
CA LEU A 242 -4.04 -1.18 -11.14
C LEU A 242 -3.42 -1.20 -9.75
N VAL A 243 -3.87 -0.30 -8.87
CA VAL A 243 -3.58 -0.37 -7.43
C VAL A 243 -4.68 -1.21 -6.79
N ALA A 244 -4.34 -2.40 -6.33
CA ALA A 244 -5.28 -3.32 -5.69
C ALA A 244 -4.97 -3.44 -4.20
N ASP A 245 -5.97 -3.16 -3.36
CA ASP A 245 -5.96 -3.66 -2.00
C ASP A 245 -6.01 -5.20 -1.98
N ILE A 246 -5.74 -5.84 -0.85
CA ILE A 246 -5.67 -7.31 -0.76
C ILE A 246 -6.80 -7.88 0.09
N ASP A 247 -6.95 -7.41 1.33
CA ASP A 247 -7.91 -7.95 2.28
C ASP A 247 -9.35 -7.61 1.85
N ASP A 248 -10.25 -8.59 1.91
CA ASP A 248 -11.66 -8.47 1.50
C ASP A 248 -11.93 -8.00 0.06
N ILE A 249 -10.91 -7.99 -0.80
CA ILE A 249 -11.06 -7.74 -2.23
C ILE A 249 -10.36 -8.79 -3.10
N LEU A 250 -9.16 -9.24 -2.73
CA LEU A 250 -8.46 -10.35 -3.39
C LEU A 250 -8.55 -11.63 -2.57
N ARG A 251 -8.72 -11.54 -1.26
CA ARG A 251 -8.90 -12.68 -0.36
C ARG A 251 -10.08 -12.47 0.57
N VAL A 252 -10.58 -13.56 1.12
CA VAL A 252 -11.56 -13.52 2.22
C VAL A 252 -10.80 -13.30 3.53
N THR A 253 -11.00 -12.13 4.16
CA THR A 253 -10.40 -11.82 5.47
C THR A 253 -11.48 -11.60 6.51
N ARG A 254 -12.51 -10.82 6.18
CA ARG A 254 -13.64 -10.40 7.01
C ARG A 254 -13.18 -9.46 8.12
N ILE A 255 -12.46 -8.39 7.76
CA ILE A 255 -11.94 -7.41 8.72
C ILE A 255 -13.07 -6.73 9.51
N TYR A 256 -14.26 -6.62 8.91
CA TYR A 256 -15.50 -6.15 9.53
C TYR A 256 -16.09 -7.11 10.60
N GLN A 257 -15.50 -8.31 10.77
CA GLN A 257 -15.81 -9.24 11.86
C GLN A 257 -14.50 -9.61 12.59
N PRO A 258 -14.12 -8.88 13.65
CA PRO A 258 -12.78 -8.98 14.23
C PRO A 258 -12.29 -10.40 14.53
N ALA A 259 -13.15 -11.26 15.10
CA ALA A 259 -12.78 -12.65 15.41
C ALA A 259 -12.47 -13.47 14.14
N ASP A 260 -13.30 -13.35 13.09
CA ASP A 260 -13.07 -14.00 11.81
C ASP A 260 -11.85 -13.39 11.10
N GLY A 261 -11.71 -12.06 11.12
CA GLY A 261 -10.57 -11.32 10.59
C GLY A 261 -9.24 -11.81 11.14
N LEU A 262 -9.14 -11.96 12.47
CA LEU A 262 -7.94 -12.49 13.11
C LEU A 262 -7.73 -13.96 12.76
N LYS A 263 -8.75 -14.80 12.87
CA LYS A 263 -8.65 -16.20 12.52
C LYS A 263 -8.17 -16.40 11.06
N ASN A 264 -8.72 -15.64 10.12
CA ASN A 264 -8.37 -15.71 8.70
C ASN A 264 -7.00 -15.10 8.38
N SER A 265 -6.55 -14.12 9.17
CA SER A 265 -5.23 -13.49 8.98
C SER A 265 -4.09 -14.37 9.50
N PHE A 266 -4.30 -15.04 10.63
CA PHE A 266 -3.23 -15.69 11.38
C PHE A 266 -3.24 -17.21 11.29
N ALA A 267 -4.39 -17.87 11.10
CA ALA A 267 -4.48 -19.32 11.29
C ALA A 267 -5.26 -20.11 10.22
N MET A 268 -5.96 -19.43 9.30
CA MET A 268 -6.61 -20.08 8.16
C MET A 268 -5.85 -19.85 6.85
N PRO A 269 -5.83 -20.83 5.93
CA PRO A 269 -5.29 -20.64 4.60
C PRO A 269 -5.91 -19.42 3.91
N TYR A 270 -5.12 -18.68 3.14
CA TYR A 270 -5.62 -17.53 2.39
C TYR A 270 -6.40 -18.04 1.18
N VAL A 271 -7.66 -17.62 1.07
CA VAL A 271 -8.59 -18.07 0.03
C VAL A 271 -8.95 -16.90 -0.87
N PRO A 272 -8.85 -17.03 -2.20
CA PRO A 272 -9.28 -15.99 -3.13
C PRO A 272 -10.75 -15.64 -2.95
N TRP A 273 -11.08 -14.36 -3.12
CA TRP A 273 -12.48 -13.96 -3.14
C TRP A 273 -13.12 -14.33 -4.49
N MET A 274 -14.01 -15.34 -4.45
CA MET A 274 -14.77 -15.82 -5.61
C MET A 274 -13.86 -16.07 -6.83
N ASN A 275 -14.24 -15.56 -8.01
CA ASN A 275 -13.53 -15.68 -9.28
C ASN A 275 -12.67 -14.43 -9.61
N MET A 276 -12.28 -13.64 -8.60
CA MET A 276 -11.38 -12.50 -8.80
C MET A 276 -10.06 -12.88 -9.51
N PRO A 277 -9.44 -14.05 -9.26
CA PRO A 277 -8.27 -14.51 -10.03
C PRO A 277 -8.48 -14.48 -11.55
N GLN A 278 -9.64 -14.97 -12.00
CA GLN A 278 -10.00 -15.03 -13.42
C GLN A 278 -10.22 -13.63 -13.99
N VAL A 279 -10.80 -12.72 -13.22
CA VAL A 279 -11.03 -11.32 -13.62
C VAL A 279 -9.71 -10.60 -13.86
N LEU A 280 -8.79 -10.61 -12.88
CA LEU A 280 -7.51 -9.91 -12.97
C LEU A 280 -6.62 -10.51 -14.06
N LYS A 281 -6.61 -11.84 -14.22
CA LYS A 281 -5.94 -12.50 -15.34
C LYS A 281 -6.54 -12.10 -16.69
N GLY A 282 -7.86 -11.96 -16.76
CA GLY A 282 -8.55 -11.48 -17.95
C GLY A 282 -8.21 -10.03 -18.30
N TRP A 283 -7.95 -9.18 -17.31
CA TRP A 283 -7.45 -7.81 -17.53
C TRP A 283 -5.99 -7.77 -17.97
N GLU A 284 -5.11 -8.55 -17.33
CA GLU A 284 -3.70 -8.70 -17.73
C GLU A 284 -3.58 -9.07 -19.21
N GLN A 285 -4.42 -10.00 -19.68
CA GLN A 285 -4.39 -10.48 -21.08
C GLN A 285 -4.91 -9.46 -22.10
N ARG A 286 -5.83 -8.57 -21.70
CA ARG A 286 -6.52 -7.65 -22.63
C ARG A 286 -5.94 -6.24 -22.63
N ILE A 287 -5.39 -5.80 -21.50
CA ILE A 287 -4.95 -4.41 -21.30
C ILE A 287 -3.43 -4.37 -21.43
N GLN A 288 -2.96 -3.97 -22.62
CA GLN A 288 -1.53 -3.86 -22.88
C GLN A 288 -0.87 -2.84 -21.94
N GLY A 289 0.27 -3.23 -21.35
CA GLY A 289 1.04 -2.35 -20.47
C GLY A 289 0.39 -2.12 -19.09
N LEU A 290 -0.60 -2.93 -18.72
CA LEU A 290 -1.16 -2.95 -17.37
C LEU A 290 -0.08 -3.36 -16.37
N HIS A 291 0.11 -2.53 -15.34
CA HIS A 291 0.96 -2.84 -14.20
C HIS A 291 0.09 -3.17 -13.00
N PHE A 292 0.38 -4.26 -12.30
CA PHE A 292 -0.25 -4.59 -11.03
C PHE A 292 0.60 -4.05 -9.87
N HIS A 293 -0.04 -3.29 -8.99
CA HIS A 293 0.56 -2.80 -7.76
C HIS A 293 -0.36 -3.16 -6.59
N TYR A 294 0.14 -3.99 -5.68
CA TYR A 294 -0.60 -4.45 -4.51
C TYR A 294 -0.30 -3.55 -3.32
N LEU A 295 -1.33 -2.93 -2.75
CA LEU A 295 -1.17 -1.98 -1.66
C LEU A 295 -1.97 -2.44 -0.44
N THR A 296 -1.27 -2.85 0.61
CA THR A 296 -1.87 -3.23 1.89
C THR A 296 -1.29 -2.43 3.06
N THR A 297 -2.05 -2.32 4.15
CA THR A 297 -1.59 -1.77 5.44
C THR A 297 -1.13 -2.85 6.42
N THR A 298 -1.01 -4.11 5.97
CA THR A 298 -0.43 -5.20 6.74
C THR A 298 1.04 -4.91 7.09
N PRO A 299 1.49 -5.18 8.33
CA PRO A 299 2.89 -4.98 8.72
C PRO A 299 3.87 -5.81 7.88
N ILE A 300 5.03 -5.22 7.59
CA ILE A 300 6.08 -5.79 6.74
C ILE A 300 6.52 -7.20 7.13
N LYS A 301 6.50 -7.54 8.42
CA LYS A 301 6.96 -8.85 8.91
C LYS A 301 6.19 -10.05 8.33
N VAL A 302 4.96 -9.86 7.83
CA VAL A 302 4.13 -10.96 7.29
C VAL A 302 3.95 -10.90 5.77
N THR A 303 4.69 -10.04 5.07
CA THR A 303 4.50 -9.85 3.62
C THR A 303 4.69 -11.15 2.82
N GLN A 304 5.59 -12.04 3.23
CA GLN A 304 5.81 -13.33 2.56
C GLN A 304 4.53 -14.17 2.39
N PHE A 305 3.57 -14.08 3.33
CA PHE A 305 2.29 -14.80 3.25
C PHE A 305 1.38 -14.20 2.18
N TYR A 306 1.40 -12.86 2.07
CA TYR A 306 0.66 -12.12 1.07
C TYR A 306 1.25 -12.34 -0.32
N GLU A 307 2.58 -12.26 -0.47
CA GLU A 307 3.29 -12.58 -1.72
C GLU A 307 3.02 -14.02 -2.18
N SER A 308 3.18 -15.00 -1.29
CA SER A 308 2.92 -16.41 -1.63
C SER A 308 1.49 -16.63 -2.12
N PHE A 309 0.51 -16.03 -1.43
CA PHE A 309 -0.90 -16.10 -1.83
C PHE A 309 -1.15 -15.41 -3.16
N THR A 310 -0.63 -14.19 -3.33
CA THR A 310 -0.88 -13.39 -4.52
C THR A 310 -0.22 -14.00 -5.75
N TYR A 311 1.03 -14.46 -5.67
CA TYR A 311 1.72 -15.12 -6.78
C TYR A 311 1.10 -16.47 -7.17
N ALA A 312 0.41 -17.13 -6.25
CA ALA A 312 -0.32 -18.36 -6.56
C ALA A 312 -1.64 -18.11 -7.31
N ASN A 313 -2.21 -16.90 -7.24
CA ASN A 313 -3.59 -16.65 -7.68
C ASN A 313 -3.76 -15.45 -8.62
N TYR A 314 -2.84 -14.49 -8.61
CA TYR A 314 -2.96 -13.20 -9.28
C TYR A 314 -1.71 -12.89 -10.12
N PRO A 315 -1.83 -11.98 -11.10
CA PRO A 315 -0.70 -11.49 -11.88
C PRO A 315 0.48 -11.01 -11.04
N LEU A 316 1.68 -11.10 -11.58
CA LEU A 316 2.87 -10.60 -10.91
C LEU A 316 2.84 -9.07 -10.84
N GLY A 317 3.27 -8.51 -9.71
CA GLY A 317 3.21 -7.08 -9.46
C GLY A 317 4.10 -6.61 -8.32
N SER A 318 4.25 -5.29 -8.24
CA SER A 318 4.97 -4.61 -7.15
C SER A 318 4.09 -4.44 -5.91
N TYR A 319 4.70 -4.16 -4.76
CA TYR A 319 4.00 -4.03 -3.48
C TYR A 319 4.30 -2.70 -2.81
N ASP A 320 3.28 -2.18 -2.13
CA ASP A 320 3.44 -1.28 -1.00
C ASP A 320 2.75 -1.87 0.23
N ILE A 321 3.43 -1.82 1.35
CA ILE A 321 3.06 -2.46 2.61
C ILE A 321 3.28 -1.49 3.76
N ARG A 322 2.85 -1.85 4.97
CA ARG A 322 3.06 -1.01 6.16
C ARG A 322 4.45 -1.22 6.78
N PRO A 323 5.29 -0.17 6.87
CA PRO A 323 6.54 -0.21 7.62
C PRO A 323 6.30 -0.20 9.14
N LEU A 324 7.28 -0.65 9.91
CA LEU A 324 7.29 -0.78 11.36
C LEU A 324 7.39 0.57 12.10
N ASN A 325 7.74 1.69 11.43
CA ASN A 325 7.80 3.02 12.09
C ASN A 325 6.42 3.50 12.52
N LEU A 326 5.36 3.01 11.88
CA LEU A 326 4.01 3.52 12.07
C LEU A 326 3.31 2.70 13.13
N THR A 327 3.28 3.25 14.35
CA THR A 327 2.76 2.57 15.55
C THR A 327 1.52 3.25 16.13
N THR A 328 1.12 4.43 15.64
CA THR A 328 -0.15 5.04 16.04
C THR A 328 -1.24 4.76 15.01
N VAL A 329 -2.50 4.66 15.45
CA VAL A 329 -3.67 4.49 14.58
C VAL A 329 -3.70 5.53 13.46
N GLU A 330 -3.41 6.79 13.78
CA GLU A 330 -3.32 7.88 12.80
C GLU A 330 -2.24 7.62 11.75
N GLN A 331 -1.01 7.29 12.18
CA GLN A 331 0.08 6.96 11.27
C GLN A 331 -0.26 5.78 10.36
N ILE A 332 -0.90 4.76 10.92
CA ILE A 332 -1.34 3.58 10.15
C ILE A 332 -2.35 3.98 9.08
N PHE A 333 -3.37 4.79 9.42
CA PHE A 333 -4.32 5.26 8.42
C PHE A 333 -3.66 6.12 7.34
N GLN A 334 -2.59 6.86 7.67
CA GLN A 334 -1.87 7.65 6.68
C GLN A 334 -0.95 6.83 5.79
N VAL A 335 -0.59 5.58 6.13
CA VAL A 335 0.39 4.82 5.34
C VAL A 335 -0.09 4.59 3.90
N ARG A 336 -1.37 4.26 3.72
CA ARG A 336 -1.96 4.07 2.40
C ARG A 336 -1.93 5.39 1.61
N LYS A 337 -2.25 6.52 2.25
CA LYS A 337 -2.11 7.85 1.63
C LYS A 337 -0.68 8.12 1.19
N VAL A 338 0.32 7.90 2.06
CA VAL A 338 1.74 8.11 1.73
C VAL A 338 2.17 7.24 0.54
N ASN A 339 1.78 5.97 0.53
CA ASN A 339 2.12 5.05 -0.56
C ASN A 339 1.41 5.42 -1.88
N LEU A 340 0.13 5.82 -1.82
CA LEU A 340 -0.62 6.33 -2.97
C LEU A 340 0.03 7.59 -3.55
N HIS A 341 0.33 8.60 -2.73
CA HIS A 341 1.02 9.81 -3.21
C HIS A 341 2.37 9.46 -3.85
N ARG A 342 3.18 8.59 -3.23
CA ARG A 342 4.47 8.17 -3.79
C ARG A 342 4.32 7.59 -5.19
N ILE A 343 3.41 6.64 -5.41
CA ILE A 343 3.28 5.99 -6.72
C ILE A 343 2.71 6.93 -7.78
N PHE A 344 1.77 7.81 -7.43
CA PHE A 344 1.21 8.82 -8.34
C PHE A 344 2.26 9.87 -8.75
N GLU A 345 3.06 10.34 -7.79
CA GLU A 345 4.17 11.27 -8.05
C GLU A 345 5.30 10.62 -8.85
N THR A 346 5.54 9.32 -8.63
CA THR A 346 6.55 8.56 -9.37
C THR A 346 6.19 8.40 -10.86
N PHE A 347 4.89 8.28 -11.17
CA PHE A 347 4.40 8.00 -12.52
C PHE A 347 3.37 9.03 -13.01
N PRO A 348 3.77 10.31 -13.19
CA PRO A 348 2.82 11.41 -13.44
C PRO A 348 2.06 11.32 -14.78
N GLN A 349 2.50 10.45 -15.69
CA GLN A 349 1.87 10.25 -17.00
C GLN A 349 1.05 8.95 -17.09
N ARG A 350 1.05 8.11 -16.04
CA ARG A 350 0.23 6.90 -16.03
C ARG A 350 -1.20 7.21 -15.59
N LYS A 351 -2.12 6.34 -16.00
CA LYS A 351 -3.48 6.30 -15.49
C LYS A 351 -3.57 5.26 -14.38
N PHE A 352 -4.38 5.54 -13.37
CA PHE A 352 -4.55 4.67 -12.22
C PHE A 352 -5.98 4.15 -12.12
N VAL A 353 -6.09 2.84 -11.92
CA VAL A 353 -7.32 2.19 -11.49
C VAL A 353 -7.13 1.78 -10.03
N LEU A 354 -8.01 2.25 -9.16
CA LEU A 354 -7.96 1.97 -7.73
C LEU A 354 -9.01 0.91 -7.40
N LEU A 355 -8.59 -0.24 -6.91
CA LEU A 355 -9.45 -1.37 -6.55
C LEU A 355 -9.37 -1.61 -5.04
N GLY A 356 -10.52 -1.62 -4.38
CA GLY A 356 -10.62 -1.80 -2.94
C GLY A 356 -12.02 -2.23 -2.52
N ASP A 357 -12.32 -2.09 -1.24
CA ASP A 357 -13.59 -2.50 -0.65
C ASP A 357 -14.14 -1.44 0.32
N THR A 358 -15.41 -1.56 0.69
CA THR A 358 -16.09 -0.60 1.57
C THR A 358 -15.81 -0.78 3.06
N SER A 359 -15.23 -1.91 3.49
CA SER A 359 -14.93 -2.18 4.90
C SER A 359 -13.63 -1.50 5.39
N ASN A 360 -12.81 -0.95 4.49
CA ASN A 360 -11.65 -0.11 4.79
C ASN A 360 -12.01 1.39 4.77
N GLY A 361 -12.09 2.01 5.94
CA GLY A 361 -12.42 3.44 6.07
C GLY A 361 -11.37 4.39 5.46
N ASP A 362 -10.09 4.00 5.43
CA ASP A 362 -9.04 4.76 4.76
C ASP A 362 -9.21 4.74 3.24
N ILE A 363 -9.55 3.60 2.64
CA ILE A 363 -9.86 3.50 1.20
C ILE A 363 -11.00 4.44 0.82
N MET A 364 -12.07 4.45 1.60
CA MET A 364 -13.27 5.26 1.36
C MET A 364 -13.00 6.77 1.38
N SER A 365 -11.96 7.21 2.10
CA SER A 365 -11.53 8.61 2.12
C SER A 365 -10.42 8.91 1.10
N GLN A 366 -9.45 8.02 0.95
CA GLN A 366 -8.22 8.29 0.20
C GLN A 366 -8.36 8.08 -1.30
N TYR A 367 -9.10 7.06 -1.75
CA TYR A 367 -9.27 6.81 -3.17
C TYR A 367 -9.98 7.97 -3.89
N PRO A 368 -11.13 8.51 -3.41
CA PRO A 368 -11.72 9.69 -4.02
C PRO A 368 -10.82 10.94 -3.88
N ALA A 369 -10.05 11.06 -2.79
CA ALA A 369 -9.09 12.16 -2.64
C ALA A 369 -8.01 12.14 -3.73
N MET A 370 -7.51 10.97 -4.14
CA MET A 370 -6.52 10.88 -5.23
C MET A 370 -7.03 11.43 -6.56
N ALA A 371 -8.33 11.34 -6.84
CA ALA A 371 -8.90 11.94 -8.04
C ALA A 371 -8.90 13.47 -8.00
N THR A 372 -8.91 14.05 -6.80
CA THR A 372 -8.84 15.50 -6.57
C THR A 372 -7.38 15.98 -6.50
N ASP A 373 -6.52 15.24 -5.81
CA ASP A 373 -5.12 15.59 -5.60
C ASP A 373 -4.28 15.40 -6.87
N PHE A 374 -4.66 14.44 -7.73
CA PHE A 374 -4.00 14.17 -9.01
C PHE A 374 -4.99 14.20 -10.19
N PRO A 375 -5.51 15.39 -10.56
CA PRO A 375 -6.53 15.52 -11.60
C PRO A 375 -6.10 14.88 -12.91
N GLY A 376 -6.95 14.01 -13.44
CA GLY A 376 -6.73 13.31 -14.69
C GLY A 376 -5.82 12.09 -14.62
N GLN A 377 -5.19 11.76 -13.48
CA GLN A 377 -4.45 10.49 -13.33
C GLN A 377 -5.36 9.33 -12.90
N VAL A 378 -6.28 9.55 -11.97
CA VAL A 378 -7.28 8.53 -11.60
C VAL A 378 -8.26 8.33 -12.74
N GLN A 379 -8.34 7.11 -13.24
CA GLN A 379 -9.27 6.72 -14.29
C GLN A 379 -10.52 6.08 -13.72
N CYS A 380 -10.35 5.06 -12.88
CA CYS A 380 -11.46 4.32 -12.28
C CYS A 380 -11.23 4.11 -10.78
N ILE A 381 -12.29 4.22 -9.98
CA ILE A 381 -12.32 3.78 -8.59
C ILE A 381 -13.36 2.66 -8.47
N LEU A 382 -12.91 1.44 -8.22
CA LEU A 382 -13.74 0.24 -8.14
C LEU A 382 -13.75 -0.26 -6.69
N LEU A 383 -14.93 -0.26 -6.08
CA LEU A 383 -15.11 -0.62 -4.68
C LEU A 383 -16.05 -1.81 -4.56
N ARG A 384 -15.57 -2.92 -3.99
CA ARG A 384 -16.46 -4.00 -3.56
C ARG A 384 -17.33 -3.47 -2.41
N ASN A 385 -18.64 -3.49 -2.60
CA ASN A 385 -19.60 -3.20 -1.54
C ASN A 385 -19.79 -4.44 -0.66
N THR A 386 -18.97 -4.57 0.37
CA THR A 386 -18.95 -5.71 1.29
C THR A 386 -20.28 -5.85 2.04
N SER A 387 -20.91 -4.74 2.46
CA SER A 387 -22.22 -4.79 3.13
C SER A 387 -23.37 -5.24 2.23
N ALA A 388 -23.19 -5.18 0.91
CA ALA A 388 -24.16 -5.71 -0.06
C ALA A 388 -23.99 -7.21 -0.35
N THR A 389 -22.82 -7.80 -0.06
CA THR A 389 -22.58 -9.24 -0.30
C THR A 389 -22.46 -10.07 0.97
N ASP A 390 -22.01 -9.45 2.05
CA ASP A 390 -21.60 -10.15 3.26
C ASP A 390 -22.55 -9.73 4.39
N SER A 391 -23.49 -10.61 4.73
CA SER A 391 -24.60 -10.28 5.64
C SER A 391 -24.18 -9.87 7.05
N GLY A 392 -22.95 -10.20 7.45
CA GLY A 392 -22.40 -9.81 8.74
C GLY A 392 -21.43 -8.63 8.66
N ASP A 393 -21.37 -7.92 7.53
CA ASP A 393 -20.75 -6.61 7.46
C ASP A 393 -21.78 -5.52 7.81
N HIS A 394 -21.53 -4.85 8.92
CA HIS A 394 -22.33 -3.73 9.41
C HIS A 394 -21.47 -2.48 9.64
N PHE A 395 -20.27 -2.44 9.06
CA PHE A 395 -19.40 -1.28 9.15
C PHE A 395 -19.97 -0.12 8.33
N PRO A 396 -20.23 1.03 8.97
CA PRO A 396 -20.65 2.19 8.22
C PRO A 396 -19.47 2.74 7.41
N TYR A 397 -19.73 3.21 6.20
CA TYR A 397 -18.74 3.83 5.34
C TYR A 397 -19.25 5.16 4.78
N ASP A 398 -18.37 6.16 4.71
CA ASP A 398 -18.70 7.49 4.20
C ASP A 398 -18.50 7.56 2.68
N THR A 399 -19.54 7.99 1.96
CA THR A 399 -19.48 8.20 0.51
C THR A 399 -19.36 9.68 0.12
N SER A 400 -19.24 10.60 1.07
CA SER A 400 -19.18 12.05 0.84
C SER A 400 -18.03 12.47 -0.08
N GLY A 401 -16.89 11.77 -0.02
CA GLY A 401 -15.73 11.99 -0.88
C GLY A 401 -16.02 11.85 -2.38
N PHE A 402 -17.09 11.14 -2.76
CA PHE A 402 -17.47 10.93 -4.16
C PHE A 402 -18.37 12.03 -4.74
N LYS A 403 -18.86 12.97 -3.91
CA LYS A 403 -19.91 13.94 -4.28
C LYS A 403 -19.61 14.78 -5.52
N ASN A 404 -18.34 15.14 -5.70
CA ASN A 404 -17.90 16.01 -6.79
C ASN A 404 -17.16 15.24 -7.89
N LEU A 405 -17.11 13.91 -7.81
CA LEU A 405 -16.51 13.09 -8.85
C LEU A 405 -17.56 12.79 -9.94
N ASP A 406 -17.10 12.67 -11.18
CA ASP A 406 -17.94 12.21 -12.27
C ASP A 406 -18.40 10.78 -11.95
N ASN A 407 -19.72 10.56 -11.97
CA ASN A 407 -20.26 9.25 -11.65
C ASN A 407 -19.76 8.16 -12.60
N SER A 408 -19.31 8.50 -13.81
CA SER A 408 -18.74 7.55 -14.75
C SER A 408 -17.38 7.00 -14.32
N THR A 409 -16.68 7.62 -13.36
CA THR A 409 -15.30 7.25 -12.96
C THR A 409 -15.21 6.37 -11.71
N TYR A 410 -16.33 5.99 -11.10
CA TYR A 410 -16.33 5.10 -9.94
C TYR A 410 -17.50 4.13 -9.95
N MET A 411 -17.31 2.93 -9.37
CA MET A 411 -18.34 1.90 -9.31
C MET A 411 -18.24 1.11 -8.01
N PHE A 412 -19.36 1.03 -7.30
CA PHE A 412 -19.59 0.13 -6.17
C PHE A 412 -20.17 -1.17 -6.72
N PHE A 413 -19.40 -2.24 -6.69
CA PHE A 413 -19.76 -3.52 -7.28
C PHE A 413 -19.97 -4.60 -6.21
N ARG A 414 -20.66 -5.68 -6.54
CA ARG A 414 -20.99 -6.74 -5.56
C ARG A 414 -20.10 -7.96 -5.76
N THR A 415 -19.98 -8.45 -6.98
CA THR A 415 -19.18 -9.66 -7.28
C THR A 415 -18.13 -9.37 -8.36
N PRO A 416 -17.06 -10.18 -8.49
CA PRO A 416 -16.05 -9.94 -9.53
C PRO A 416 -16.65 -9.92 -10.96
N ASP A 417 -17.74 -10.66 -11.20
CA ASP A 417 -18.45 -10.66 -12.48
C ASP A 417 -18.98 -9.28 -12.89
N ASP A 418 -19.33 -8.43 -11.91
CA ASP A 418 -19.82 -7.07 -12.16
C ASP A 418 -18.77 -6.21 -12.87
N ILE A 419 -17.47 -6.47 -12.63
CA ILE A 419 -16.33 -5.71 -13.17
C ILE A 419 -15.53 -6.47 -14.24
N ALA A 420 -15.78 -7.77 -14.43
CA ALA A 420 -15.02 -8.63 -15.35
C ALA A 420 -14.96 -8.08 -16.78
N GLY A 421 -16.06 -7.50 -17.25
CA GLY A 421 -16.20 -6.97 -18.60
C GLY A 421 -15.53 -5.62 -18.85
N LEU A 422 -15.08 -4.90 -17.82
CA LEU A 422 -14.53 -3.55 -17.98
C LEU A 422 -13.26 -3.55 -18.85
N ASP A 423 -13.13 -2.49 -19.66
CA ASP A 423 -11.96 -2.21 -20.49
C ASP A 423 -11.43 -0.79 -20.24
N PHE A 424 -10.46 -0.70 -19.33
CA PHE A 424 -9.84 0.56 -18.95
C PHE A 424 -9.11 1.22 -20.13
N SER A 425 -8.70 0.49 -21.16
CA SER A 425 -8.07 1.15 -22.33
C SER A 425 -9.03 2.08 -23.07
N LYS A 426 -10.35 1.91 -22.88
CA LYS A 426 -11.43 2.72 -23.45
C LYS A 426 -12.05 3.71 -22.47
N GLY A 427 -11.53 3.80 -21.24
CA GLY A 427 -12.12 4.61 -20.17
C GLY A 427 -13.38 4.00 -19.55
N GLU A 428 -13.64 2.70 -19.74
CA GLU A 428 -14.82 2.04 -19.17
C GLU A 428 -14.60 1.72 -17.69
N CYS A 429 -15.28 2.45 -16.80
CA CYS A 429 -15.22 2.22 -15.35
C CYS A 429 -16.56 1.78 -14.74
N ARG A 430 -17.61 1.63 -15.57
CA ARG A 430 -18.97 1.32 -15.13
C ARG A 430 -19.60 0.20 -15.96
N ASN A 431 -20.20 -0.76 -15.27
CA ASN A 431 -21.16 -1.68 -15.85
C ASN A 431 -22.59 -1.17 -15.59
N ALA A 432 -23.29 -0.77 -16.64
CA ALA A 432 -24.63 -0.20 -16.54
C ALA A 432 -25.68 -1.17 -15.96
N SER A 433 -25.43 -2.49 -15.98
CA SER A 433 -26.34 -3.46 -15.38
C SER A 433 -26.25 -3.52 -13.85
N VAL A 434 -25.29 -2.85 -13.24
CA VAL A 434 -25.05 -2.88 -11.79
C VAL A 434 -25.56 -1.58 -11.17
N PRO A 435 -26.68 -1.62 -10.43
CA PRO A 435 -27.25 -0.43 -9.83
C PRO A 435 -26.28 0.26 -8.88
N GLN A 436 -26.24 1.58 -8.93
CA GLN A 436 -25.41 2.42 -8.06
C GLN A 436 -26.34 3.23 -7.16
N ASN A 437 -26.17 3.10 -5.85
CA ASN A 437 -26.92 3.87 -4.86
C ASN A 437 -25.91 4.55 -3.93
N VAL A 438 -25.46 5.73 -4.34
CA VAL A 438 -24.46 6.53 -3.61
C VAL A 438 -25.15 7.81 -3.16
N THR A 439 -25.34 7.95 -1.85
CA THR A 439 -26.06 9.08 -1.24
C THR A 439 -25.16 10.28 -0.95
N PHE A 440 -23.83 10.08 -1.01
CA PHE A 440 -22.83 11.06 -0.57
C PHE A 440 -22.90 11.37 0.92
N GLU A 441 -23.40 10.41 1.69
CA GLU A 441 -23.46 10.39 3.15
C GLU A 441 -22.92 9.04 3.65
N TYR A 442 -22.99 8.80 4.96
CA TYR A 442 -22.72 7.49 5.54
C TYR A 442 -23.75 6.46 5.07
N GLN A 443 -23.25 5.30 4.63
CA GLN A 443 -24.04 4.13 4.23
C GLN A 443 -23.58 2.90 5.03
N GLY A 444 -24.31 1.79 4.94
CA GLY A 444 -23.99 0.57 5.70
C GLY A 444 -24.37 0.62 7.19
N LEU A 445 -25.15 1.63 7.60
CA LEU A 445 -25.62 1.77 8.97
C LEU A 445 -26.52 0.58 9.38
N PRO A 446 -26.36 0.03 10.60
CA PRO A 446 -27.29 -0.95 11.15
C PRO A 446 -28.72 -0.40 11.12
N ASN A 447 -29.72 -1.26 10.84
CA ASN A 447 -31.15 -0.88 10.74
C ASN A 447 -31.69 -0.09 11.97
N ILE A 448 -31.03 -0.18 13.12
CA ILE A 448 -31.38 0.51 14.37
C ILE A 448 -31.00 2.00 14.32
N LEU A 449 -29.97 2.37 13.55
CA LEU A 449 -29.48 3.74 13.38
C LEU A 449 -29.98 4.40 12.08
N GLY A 450 -30.29 3.61 11.05
CA GLY A 450 -30.81 4.12 9.77
C GLY A 450 -32.13 4.90 9.89
N ASN A 451 -32.97 4.56 10.88
CA ASN A 451 -34.22 5.29 11.15
C ASN A 451 -34.02 6.58 11.97
N ALA A 452 -32.87 6.77 12.63
CA ALA A 452 -32.55 8.00 13.34
C ALA A 452 -31.93 9.06 12.41
N ALA A 453 -31.18 8.64 11.38
CA ALA A 453 -30.56 9.54 10.41
C ALA A 453 -31.58 10.23 9.47
N MET A 454 -32.74 9.61 9.20
CA MET A 454 -33.82 10.26 8.43
C MET A 454 -34.63 11.30 9.22
N SER A 455 -34.33 11.48 10.51
CA SER A 455 -35.06 12.37 11.40
C SER A 455 -34.10 13.02 12.38
N THR A 456 -33.35 14.04 11.95
CA THR A 456 -32.99 15.20 12.78
C THR A 456 -32.08 16.19 12.03
N GLN A 457 -32.67 17.23 11.43
CA GLN A 457 -32.06 18.55 11.55
C GLN A 457 -32.20 18.95 13.01
N LEU A 458 -31.23 18.63 13.88
CA LEU A 458 -31.19 19.20 15.22
C LEU A 458 -29.73 19.34 15.67
N SER A 459 -29.42 20.59 15.96
CA SER A 459 -28.23 21.15 16.60
C SER A 459 -27.65 20.30 17.74
N ILE A 460 -26.31 20.15 17.70
CA ILE A 460 -25.41 19.71 18.78
C ILE A 460 -25.87 20.28 20.13
N PRO A 461 -26.06 19.44 21.18
CA PRO A 461 -24.98 19.27 22.17
C PRO A 461 -24.83 17.87 22.77
N VAL A 462 -23.56 17.54 23.06
CA VAL A 462 -23.06 16.76 24.22
C VAL A 462 -23.73 15.40 24.48
N LEU A 463 -23.10 14.32 24.02
CA LEU A 463 -23.20 13.01 24.67
C LEU A 463 -21.83 12.31 24.73
N SER A 464 -20.89 12.95 25.43
CA SER A 464 -19.71 12.32 25.98
C SER A 464 -20.09 11.66 27.31
N LEU A 465 -20.45 10.37 27.31
CA LEU A 465 -20.48 9.45 28.47
C LEU A 465 -21.33 8.23 28.11
N LEU A 466 -20.71 7.11 27.67
CA LEU A 466 -21.20 5.72 27.89
C LEU A 466 -20.38 4.63 27.16
N VAL A 467 -19.04 4.64 27.20
CA VAL A 467 -18.25 3.39 27.03
C VAL A 467 -16.94 3.51 27.81
N PHE A 468 -17.03 3.50 29.15
CA PHE A 468 -15.88 3.27 30.02
C PHE A 468 -16.37 2.62 31.31
N SER A 469 -16.76 1.35 31.23
CA SER A 469 -16.70 0.45 32.37
C SER A 469 -16.66 -0.99 31.89
N THR A 470 -15.75 -1.76 32.49
CA THR A 470 -15.48 -3.21 32.34
C THR A 470 -14.29 -3.63 31.46
N LEU A 471 -13.09 -3.15 31.82
CA LEU A 471 -11.86 -3.96 31.68
C LEU A 471 -10.78 -3.49 32.67
N ILE A 472 -11.08 -3.60 33.97
CA ILE A 472 -10.07 -3.63 35.04
C ILE A 472 -10.49 -4.74 35.99
N THR A 473 -10.02 -5.97 35.72
CA THR A 473 -9.74 -7.01 36.72
C THR A 473 -9.13 -8.22 36.00
N LEU A 474 -7.84 -8.16 35.71
CA LEU A 474 -6.90 -9.29 35.61
C LEU A 474 -5.51 -8.65 35.47
N PHE A 475 -4.51 -9.22 36.13
CA PHE A 475 -3.21 -8.63 36.51
C PHE A 475 -3.21 -7.81 37.80
N ALA A 476 -3.42 -8.54 38.91
CA ALA A 476 -2.49 -8.46 40.04
C ALA A 476 -1.56 -9.67 39.97
#